data_AF-A0A426XGV4-F1
#
_entry.id   AF-A0A426XGV4-F1
#
_cell.length_a   1.000
_cell.length_b   1.000
_cell.length_c   1.000
_cell.angle_alpha   90.00
_cell.angle_beta   90.00
_cell.angle_gamma   90.00
#
_symmetry.space_group_name_H-M   'P 1'
#
loop_
_entity.id
_entity.type
_entity.pdbx_description
1 polymer ?
#
loop_
_entity_poly.entity_id
_entity_poly.type
_entity_poly.pdbx_seq_one_letter_code
_entity_poly.pdbx_strand_id
1 'polypeptide(L)'
;MDYRISHLQQELDALKSRGGPEAVPKAEERAFELEQELEKIKRERDEVLQRLEASEKELSEVWSNLAEIQRLLKEVRVKARKMDDDLLQSMKALENAQAELPRQAVDRYKESADFTEGLKRMRRVTYEYGYQVALAHFHALHPDLEVEEDPFTIYSEDGLVPMERQQAFDDSDLAES
;
A
#
# COMPACT_ATOMS: atom_id res chain seq x y z
N MET A 1 74.49 -23.96 -82.75
CA MET A 1 73.18 -23.33 -82.52
C MET A 1 72.17 -24.32 -81.93
N ASP A 2 72.46 -25.62 -81.95
CA ASP A 2 71.47 -26.67 -81.77
C ASP A 2 71.12 -27.00 -80.31
N TYR A 3 72.04 -26.79 -79.35
CA TYR A 3 71.78 -27.05 -77.93
C TYR A 3 70.69 -26.17 -77.30
N ARG A 4 70.58 -24.90 -77.73
CA ARG A 4 69.50 -24.00 -77.29
C ARG A 4 68.15 -24.44 -77.84
N ILE A 5 68.12 -24.94 -79.08
CA ILE A 5 66.89 -25.41 -79.71
C ILE A 5 66.40 -26.69 -79.01
N SER A 6 67.29 -27.64 -78.70
CA SER A 6 66.91 -28.86 -77.97
C SER A 6 66.45 -28.58 -76.53
N HIS A 7 67.08 -27.64 -75.83
CA HIS A 7 66.64 -27.23 -74.48
C HIS A 7 65.24 -26.61 -74.49
N LEU A 8 65.00 -25.69 -75.44
CA LEU A 8 63.67 -25.08 -75.61
C LEU A 8 62.61 -26.12 -76.00
N GLN A 9 62.97 -27.14 -76.80
CA GLN A 9 62.06 -28.24 -77.14
C GLN A 9 61.69 -29.08 -75.90
N GLN A 10 62.67 -29.38 -75.05
CA GLN A 10 62.45 -30.14 -73.82
C GLN A 10 61.62 -29.35 -72.80
N GLU A 11 61.83 -28.04 -72.68
CA GLU A 11 60.99 -27.16 -71.86
C GLU A 11 59.55 -27.09 -72.41
N LEU A 12 59.37 -27.03 -73.73
CA LEU A 12 58.06 -27.06 -74.36
C LEU A 12 57.32 -28.38 -74.11
N ASP A 13 58.00 -29.52 -74.22
CA ASP A 13 57.41 -30.84 -73.94
C ASP A 13 57.09 -31.03 -72.45
N ALA A 14 57.94 -30.53 -71.55
CA ALA A 14 57.66 -30.51 -70.11
C ALA A 14 56.46 -29.62 -69.76
N LEU A 15 56.32 -28.45 -70.39
CA LEU A 15 55.16 -27.56 -70.23
C LEU A 15 53.89 -28.20 -70.80
N LYS A 16 53.98 -28.89 -71.94
CA LYS A 16 52.86 -29.58 -72.58
C LYS A 16 52.39 -30.81 -71.80
N SER A 17 53.32 -31.52 -71.15
CA SER A 17 53.02 -32.62 -70.22
C SER A 17 52.41 -32.10 -68.91
N ARG A 18 52.87 -30.96 -68.40
CA ARG A 18 52.32 -30.31 -67.19
C ARG A 18 50.89 -29.79 -67.40
N GLY A 19 50.60 -29.28 -68.59
CA GLY A 19 49.26 -28.93 -69.06
C GLY A 19 48.57 -30.09 -69.79
N GLY A 20 48.63 -31.31 -69.23
CA GLY A 20 48.03 -32.49 -69.85
C GLY A 20 46.53 -32.31 -70.13
N PRO A 21 45.98 -33.00 -71.16
CA PRO A 21 44.60 -32.82 -71.62
C PRO A 21 43.52 -33.11 -70.56
N GLU A 22 43.89 -33.75 -69.45
CA GLU A 22 43.00 -34.10 -68.34
C GLU A 22 43.04 -33.10 -67.16
N ALA A 23 44.03 -32.19 -67.12
CA ALA A 23 44.16 -31.20 -66.04
C ALA A 23 43.16 -30.03 -66.20
N VAL A 24 42.85 -29.65 -67.44
CA VAL A 24 41.87 -28.61 -67.78
C VAL A 24 40.43 -29.02 -67.42
N PRO A 25 39.90 -30.19 -67.84
CA PRO A 25 38.53 -30.57 -67.51
C PRO A 25 38.30 -30.75 -66.00
N LYS A 26 39.30 -31.26 -65.24
CA LYS A 26 39.22 -31.34 -63.77
C LYS A 26 39.19 -29.98 -63.09
N ALA A 27 39.82 -28.97 -63.68
CA ALA A 27 39.77 -27.59 -63.16
C ALA A 27 38.43 -26.92 -63.49
N GLU A 28 37.86 -27.19 -64.67
CA GLU A 28 36.54 -26.70 -65.07
C GLU A 28 35.41 -27.29 -64.22
N GLU A 29 35.44 -28.60 -63.95
CA GLU A 29 34.47 -29.27 -63.06
C GLU A 29 34.48 -28.65 -61.65
N ARG A 30 35.67 -28.45 -61.07
CA ARG A 30 35.83 -27.79 -59.76
C ARG A 30 35.36 -26.34 -59.78
N ALA A 31 35.56 -25.62 -60.88
CA ALA A 31 35.07 -24.24 -61.02
C ALA A 31 33.54 -24.20 -61.01
N PHE A 32 32.88 -25.16 -61.68
CA PHE A 32 31.43 -25.29 -61.69
C PHE A 32 30.84 -25.64 -60.32
N GLU A 33 31.46 -26.60 -59.60
CA GLU A 33 31.06 -26.92 -58.22
C GLU A 33 31.17 -25.71 -57.28
N LEU A 34 32.27 -24.94 -57.38
CA LEU A 34 32.45 -23.72 -56.60
C LEU A 34 31.43 -22.64 -56.95
N GLU A 35 31.07 -22.50 -58.22
CA GLU A 35 30.04 -21.56 -58.65
C GLU A 35 28.66 -21.93 -58.09
N GLN A 36 28.32 -23.22 -58.04
CA GLN A 36 27.09 -23.71 -57.44
C GLN A 36 27.05 -23.48 -55.93
N GLU A 37 28.15 -23.74 -55.22
CA GLU A 37 28.26 -23.47 -53.78
C GLU A 37 28.18 -21.97 -53.47
N LEU A 38 28.80 -21.11 -54.29
CA LEU A 38 28.67 -19.66 -54.16
C LEU A 38 27.22 -19.20 -54.32
N GLU A 39 26.50 -19.76 -55.29
CA GLU A 39 25.11 -19.44 -55.52
C GLU A 39 24.21 -19.93 -54.36
N LYS A 40 24.51 -21.10 -53.80
CA LYS A 40 23.83 -21.60 -52.59
C LYS A 40 24.08 -20.71 -51.38
N ILE A 41 25.34 -20.34 -51.12
CA ILE A 41 25.73 -19.44 -50.02
C ILE A 41 25.05 -18.07 -50.16
N LYS A 42 24.93 -17.53 -51.39
CA LYS A 42 24.21 -16.26 -51.63
C LYS A 42 22.74 -16.35 -51.20
N ARG A 43 22.05 -17.44 -51.55
CA ARG A 43 20.65 -17.66 -51.16
C ARG A 43 20.51 -17.80 -49.65
N GLU A 44 21.34 -18.62 -49.02
CA GLU A 44 21.35 -18.78 -47.55
C GLU A 44 21.61 -17.45 -46.84
N ARG A 45 22.54 -16.64 -47.36
CA ARG A 45 22.83 -15.29 -46.85
C ARG A 45 21.60 -14.39 -46.94
N ASP A 46 20.90 -14.39 -48.06
CA ASP A 46 19.68 -13.58 -48.26
C ASP A 46 18.56 -13.99 -47.29
N GLU A 47 18.36 -15.30 -47.08
CA GLU A 47 17.39 -15.81 -46.10
C GLU A 47 17.73 -15.39 -44.67
N VAL A 48 19.01 -15.46 -44.28
CA VAL A 48 19.45 -15.01 -42.95
C VAL A 48 19.25 -13.50 -42.80
N LEU A 49 19.49 -12.72 -43.86
CA LEU A 49 19.27 -11.27 -43.86
C LEU A 49 17.79 -10.93 -43.65
N GLN A 50 16.88 -11.64 -44.33
CA GLN A 50 15.43 -11.47 -44.12
C GLN A 50 15.00 -11.83 -42.70
N ARG A 51 15.55 -12.92 -42.14
CA ARG A 51 15.28 -13.31 -40.74
C ARG A 51 15.80 -12.27 -39.74
N LEU A 52 16.97 -11.69 -40.01
CA LEU A 52 17.53 -10.62 -39.19
C LEU A 52 16.67 -9.36 -39.23
N GLU A 53 16.21 -8.96 -40.42
CA GLU A 53 15.34 -7.79 -40.57
C GLU A 53 13.98 -8.01 -39.86
N ALA A 54 13.44 -9.23 -39.91
CA ALA A 54 12.22 -9.59 -39.18
C ALA A 54 12.43 -9.51 -37.66
N SER A 55 13.52 -10.07 -37.14
CA SER A 55 13.80 -10.03 -35.70
C SER A 55 14.12 -8.62 -35.19
N GLU A 56 14.75 -7.77 -36.01
CA GLU A 56 14.96 -6.37 -35.67
C GLU A 56 13.63 -5.60 -35.54
N LYS A 57 12.68 -5.85 -36.43
CA LYS A 57 11.32 -5.29 -36.34
C LYS A 57 10.61 -5.75 -35.06
N GLU A 58 10.64 -7.04 -34.76
CA GLU A 58 10.07 -7.59 -33.52
C GLU A 58 10.71 -6.98 -32.27
N LEU A 59 12.03 -6.84 -32.24
CA LEU A 59 12.73 -6.18 -31.14
C LEU A 59 12.26 -4.75 -30.98
N SER A 60 12.15 -3.98 -32.06
CA SER A 60 11.68 -2.60 -32.01
C SER A 60 10.28 -2.47 -31.40
N GLU A 61 9.38 -3.40 -31.72
CA GLU A 61 8.03 -3.46 -31.15
C GLU A 61 8.07 -3.77 -29.65
N VAL A 62 8.87 -4.76 -29.24
CA VAL A 62 9.05 -5.10 -27.82
C VAL A 62 9.62 -3.93 -27.03
N TRP A 63 10.59 -3.20 -27.58
CA TRP A 63 11.16 -2.00 -26.95
C TRP A 63 10.11 -0.90 -26.79
N SER A 64 9.27 -0.68 -27.80
CA SER A 64 8.15 0.27 -27.72
C SER A 64 7.15 -0.13 -26.63
N ASN A 65 6.75 -1.40 -26.58
CA ASN A 65 5.84 -1.93 -25.57
C ASN A 65 6.42 -1.81 -24.15
N LEU A 66 7.72 -2.07 -23.99
CA LEU A 66 8.41 -1.88 -22.71
C LEU A 66 8.37 -0.42 -22.25
N ALA A 67 8.61 0.52 -23.16
CA ALA A 67 8.55 1.95 -22.85
C ALA A 67 7.13 2.37 -22.42
N GLU A 68 6.09 1.86 -23.09
CA GLU A 68 4.70 2.15 -22.75
C GLU A 68 4.30 1.56 -21.39
N ILE A 69 4.69 0.32 -21.10
CA ILE A 69 4.45 -0.30 -19.78
C ILE A 69 5.18 0.48 -18.68
N GLN A 70 6.41 0.94 -18.92
CA GLN A 70 7.14 1.77 -17.96
C GLN A 70 6.44 3.12 -17.73
N ARG A 71 5.86 3.72 -18.76
CA ARG A 71 5.06 4.95 -18.66
C ARG A 71 3.81 4.72 -17.80
N LEU A 72 3.03 3.68 -18.11
CA LEU A 72 1.83 3.31 -17.37
C LEU A 72 2.12 2.99 -15.91
N LEU A 73 3.22 2.29 -15.62
CA LEU A 73 3.63 1.98 -14.26
C LEU A 73 3.91 3.25 -13.44
N LYS A 74 4.53 4.27 -14.04
CA LYS A 74 4.73 5.56 -13.37
C LYS A 74 3.40 6.26 -13.08
N GLU A 75 2.48 6.23 -14.03
CA GLU A 75 1.13 6.82 -13.89
C GLU A 75 0.34 6.15 -12.76
N VAL A 76 0.33 4.81 -12.71
CA VAL A 76 -0.33 4.04 -11.64
C VAL A 76 0.30 4.34 -10.28
N ARG A 77 1.64 4.45 -10.19
CA ARG A 77 2.32 4.83 -8.93
C ARG A 77 1.92 6.22 -8.44
N VAL A 78 1.82 7.20 -9.34
CA VAL A 78 1.37 8.55 -8.98
C VAL A 78 -0.07 8.52 -8.49
N LYS A 79 -0.95 7.78 -9.17
CA LYS A 79 -2.35 7.62 -8.75
C LYS A 79 -2.47 6.93 -7.39
N ALA A 80 -1.68 5.89 -7.14
CA ALA A 80 -1.64 5.20 -5.85
C ALA A 80 -1.26 6.15 -4.71
N ARG A 81 -0.17 6.91 -4.88
CA ARG A 81 0.25 7.92 -3.88
C ARG A 81 -0.85 8.94 -3.57
N LYS A 82 -1.56 9.41 -4.59
CA LYS A 82 -2.67 10.34 -4.38
C LYS A 82 -3.80 9.72 -3.54
N MET A 83 -4.17 8.47 -3.80
CA MET A 83 -5.19 7.78 -3.01
C MET A 83 -4.73 7.58 -1.56
N ASP A 84 -3.45 7.28 -1.34
CA ASP A 84 -2.88 7.17 0.00
C ASP A 84 -2.91 8.52 0.75
N ASP A 85 -2.60 9.63 0.06
CA ASP A 85 -2.69 10.97 0.64
C ASP A 85 -4.14 11.35 1.00
N ASP A 86 -5.10 11.06 0.11
CA ASP A 86 -6.53 11.29 0.35
C ASP A 86 -7.02 10.45 1.55
N LEU A 87 -6.58 9.18 1.64
CA LEU A 87 -6.89 8.30 2.76
C LEU A 87 -6.32 8.87 4.07
N LEU A 88 -5.06 9.29 4.07
CA LEU A 88 -4.41 9.89 5.24
C LEU A 88 -5.15 11.16 5.70
N GLN A 89 -5.61 12.00 4.77
CA GLN A 89 -6.41 13.17 5.09
C GLN A 89 -7.74 12.79 5.74
N SER A 90 -8.41 11.76 5.23
CA SER A 90 -9.68 11.26 5.79
C SER A 90 -9.50 10.66 7.20
N MET A 91 -8.41 9.92 7.44
CA MET A 91 -8.10 9.38 8.77
C MET A 91 -7.87 10.49 9.79
N LYS A 92 -7.11 11.53 9.43
CA LYS A 92 -6.92 12.70 10.30
C LYS A 92 -8.22 13.42 10.62
N ALA A 93 -9.11 13.57 9.64
CA ALA A 93 -10.41 14.18 9.85
C ALA A 93 -11.29 13.35 10.81
N LEU A 94 -11.28 12.03 10.66
CA LEU A 94 -11.98 11.12 11.54
C LEU A 94 -11.44 11.16 12.98
N GLU A 95 -10.13 11.11 13.15
CA GLU A 95 -9.47 11.20 14.46
C GLU A 95 -9.80 12.52 15.17
N ASN A 96 -9.76 13.63 14.43
CA ASN A 96 -10.19 14.94 14.95
C ASN A 96 -11.66 14.94 15.37
N ALA A 97 -12.56 14.39 14.54
CA ALA A 97 -13.98 14.30 14.87
C ALA A 97 -14.21 13.44 16.12
N GLN A 98 -13.50 12.32 16.24
CA GLN A 98 -13.57 11.45 17.40
C GLN A 98 -13.08 12.14 18.69
N ALA A 99 -12.11 13.04 18.59
CA ALA A 99 -11.63 13.84 19.73
C ALA A 99 -12.60 14.98 20.10
N GLU A 100 -13.29 15.59 19.13
CA GLU A 100 -14.20 16.71 19.34
C GLU A 100 -15.58 16.29 19.83
N LEU A 101 -16.11 15.16 19.38
CA LEU A 101 -17.41 14.63 19.84
C LEU A 101 -17.56 14.53 21.37
N PRO A 102 -16.62 13.90 22.11
CA PRO A 102 -16.73 13.81 23.57
C PRO A 102 -16.57 15.18 24.24
N ARG A 103 -15.75 16.09 23.70
CA ARG A 103 -15.64 17.46 24.21
C ARG A 103 -16.98 18.19 24.11
N GLN A 104 -17.61 18.15 22.95
CA GLN A 104 -18.93 18.72 22.73
C GLN A 104 -20.01 18.09 23.62
N ALA A 105 -19.96 16.76 23.83
CA ALA A 105 -20.89 16.07 24.71
C ALA A 105 -20.74 16.53 26.18
N VAL A 106 -19.49 16.68 26.65
CA VAL A 106 -19.20 17.20 27.99
C VAL A 106 -19.65 18.64 28.15
N ASP A 107 -19.40 19.49 27.16
CA ASP A 107 -19.82 20.90 27.22
C ASP A 107 -21.34 21.02 27.26
N ARG A 108 -22.05 20.26 26.40
CA ARG A 108 -23.52 20.18 26.44
C ARG A 108 -24.05 19.66 27.77
N TYR A 109 -23.39 18.67 28.37
CA TYR A 109 -23.76 18.15 29.68
C TYR A 109 -23.63 19.23 30.76
N LYS A 110 -22.51 19.98 30.78
CA LYS A 110 -22.30 21.08 31.72
C LYS A 110 -23.32 22.21 31.56
N GLU A 111 -23.82 22.43 30.35
CA GLU A 111 -24.87 23.42 30.06
C GLU A 111 -26.29 22.92 30.39
N SER A 112 -26.47 21.64 30.70
CA SER A 112 -27.78 21.07 31.01
C SER A 112 -28.34 21.57 32.35
N ALA A 113 -29.67 21.65 32.43
CA ALA A 113 -30.38 22.01 33.65
C ALA A 113 -30.13 20.97 34.77
N ASP A 114 -30.10 19.68 34.41
CA ASP A 114 -29.87 18.59 35.36
C ASP A 114 -28.50 18.69 36.04
N PHE A 115 -27.45 19.06 35.28
CA PHE A 115 -26.14 19.31 35.86
C PHE A 115 -26.15 20.48 36.84
N THR A 116 -26.77 21.60 36.45
CA THR A 116 -26.88 22.79 37.31
C THR A 116 -27.67 22.49 38.59
N GLU A 117 -28.76 21.72 38.48
CA GLU A 117 -29.57 21.31 39.63
C GLU A 117 -28.83 20.32 40.52
N GLY A 118 -28.10 19.37 39.92
CA GLY A 118 -27.18 18.49 40.62
C GLY A 118 -26.12 19.25 41.42
N LEU A 119 -25.56 20.32 40.87
CA LEU A 119 -24.62 21.20 41.60
C LEU A 119 -25.27 21.91 42.79
N LYS A 120 -26.52 22.37 42.67
CA LYS A 120 -27.25 22.95 43.80
C LYS A 120 -27.49 21.92 44.91
N ARG A 121 -27.89 20.70 44.55
CA ARG A 121 -28.07 19.59 45.49
C ARG A 121 -26.76 19.23 46.19
N MET A 122 -25.67 19.08 45.45
CA MET A 122 -24.34 18.82 46.02
C MET A 122 -23.91 19.92 46.99
N ARG A 123 -24.09 21.20 46.63
CA ARG A 123 -23.74 22.33 47.50
C ARG A 123 -24.51 22.26 48.83
N ARG A 124 -25.81 21.94 48.80
CA ARG A 124 -26.63 21.77 50.01
C ARG A 124 -26.10 20.66 50.90
N VAL A 125 -25.87 19.47 50.36
CA VAL A 125 -25.35 18.33 51.14
C VAL A 125 -24.00 18.66 51.78
N THR A 126 -23.10 19.33 51.06
CA THR A 126 -21.80 19.73 51.64
C THR A 126 -21.93 20.78 52.74
N TYR A 127 -22.87 21.71 52.59
CA TYR A 127 -23.15 22.73 53.59
C TYR A 127 -23.79 22.13 54.84
N GLU A 128 -24.81 21.29 54.68
CA GLU A 128 -25.49 20.57 55.76
C GLU A 128 -24.52 19.71 56.56
N TYR A 129 -23.65 18.94 55.88
CA TYR A 129 -22.62 18.14 56.54
C TYR A 129 -21.65 19.01 57.35
N GLY A 130 -21.14 20.09 56.75
CA GLY A 130 -20.24 21.02 57.45
C GLY A 130 -20.91 21.69 58.66
N TYR A 131 -22.19 22.05 58.52
CA TYR A 131 -23.00 22.62 59.59
C TYR A 131 -23.19 21.65 60.74
N GLN A 132 -23.57 20.39 60.47
CA GLN A 132 -23.73 19.38 61.51
C GLN A 132 -22.43 19.14 62.30
N VAL A 133 -21.30 19.08 61.61
CA VAL A 133 -19.98 18.96 62.26
C VAL A 133 -19.69 20.18 63.13
N ALA A 134 -19.86 21.39 62.61
CA ALA A 134 -19.63 22.63 63.37
C ALA A 134 -20.56 22.74 64.58
N LEU A 135 -21.83 22.35 64.43
CA LEU A 135 -22.82 22.35 65.50
C LEU A 135 -22.46 21.34 66.60
N ALA A 136 -22.04 20.13 66.23
CA ALA A 136 -21.56 19.14 67.19
C ALA A 136 -20.34 19.65 67.98
N HIS A 137 -19.39 20.31 67.31
CA HIS A 137 -18.25 20.95 67.96
C HIS A 137 -18.67 22.09 68.89
N PHE A 138 -19.63 22.92 68.47
CA PHE A 138 -20.15 24.02 69.29
C PHE A 138 -20.80 23.50 70.57
N HIS A 139 -21.69 22.51 70.48
CA HIS A 139 -22.32 21.90 71.66
C HIS A 139 -21.31 21.23 72.59
N ALA A 140 -20.24 20.64 72.04
CA ALA A 140 -19.17 20.07 72.87
C ALA A 140 -18.39 21.14 73.68
N LEU A 141 -18.30 22.37 73.17
CA LEU A 141 -17.60 23.48 73.83
C LEU A 141 -18.52 24.34 74.69
N HIS A 142 -19.81 24.41 74.34
CA HIS A 142 -20.81 25.30 74.93
C HIS A 142 -22.16 24.57 75.11
N PRO A 143 -22.29 23.69 76.12
CA PRO A 143 -23.45 22.79 76.27
C PRO A 143 -24.77 23.50 76.56
N ASP A 144 -24.72 24.70 77.11
CA ASP A 144 -25.88 25.40 77.68
C ASP A 144 -26.46 26.49 76.75
N LEU A 145 -25.89 26.67 75.55
CA LEU A 145 -26.29 27.70 74.59
C LEU A 145 -27.09 27.08 73.44
N GLU A 146 -28.35 27.51 73.30
CA GLU A 146 -29.20 27.14 72.16
C GLU A 146 -28.72 27.85 70.88
N VAL A 147 -28.62 27.09 69.79
CA VAL A 147 -28.31 27.59 68.44
C VAL A 147 -29.59 27.55 67.61
N GLU A 148 -29.88 28.66 66.92
CA GLU A 148 -31.00 28.77 65.98
C GLU A 148 -30.84 27.77 64.82
N GLU A 149 -31.91 27.04 64.49
CA GLU A 149 -31.88 26.02 63.45
C GLU A 149 -31.65 26.62 62.06
N ASP A 150 -30.79 25.98 61.28
CA ASP A 150 -30.46 26.45 59.94
C ASP A 150 -31.65 26.25 58.97
N PRO A 151 -32.08 27.30 58.23
CA PRO A 151 -33.23 27.24 57.34
C PRO A 151 -33.14 26.22 56.20
N PHE A 152 -31.95 25.69 55.91
CA PHE A 152 -31.75 24.69 54.86
C PHE A 152 -31.86 23.23 55.37
N THR A 153 -32.02 23.01 56.67
CA THR A 153 -32.20 21.68 57.28
C THR A 153 -33.62 21.09 57.17
N ILE A 154 -34.57 21.86 56.61
CA ILE A 154 -35.96 21.42 56.47
C ILE A 154 -36.09 20.49 55.25
N TYR A 155 -36.24 19.19 55.55
CA TYR A 155 -36.60 18.06 54.69
C TYR A 155 -36.24 18.19 53.20
N SER A 156 -35.15 17.55 52.80
CA SER A 156 -34.92 17.16 51.41
C SER A 156 -36.14 16.39 50.89
N GLU A 157 -36.66 16.77 49.71
CA GLU A 157 -37.82 16.13 49.08
C GLU A 157 -37.67 14.59 48.97
N ASP A 158 -36.44 14.08 48.93
CA ASP A 158 -36.10 12.65 48.93
C ASP A 158 -36.50 11.92 50.23
N GLY A 159 -36.62 12.61 51.36
CA GLY A 159 -37.13 12.03 52.61
C GLY A 159 -38.62 11.67 52.56
N LEU A 160 -39.34 12.15 51.53
CA LEU A 160 -40.75 11.85 51.29
C LEU A 160 -40.94 10.72 50.26
N VAL A 161 -39.87 10.24 49.64
CA VAL A 161 -39.92 9.08 48.73
C VAL A 161 -39.89 7.81 49.59
N PRO A 162 -40.99 7.03 49.66
CA PRO A 162 -41.00 5.80 50.43
C PRO A 162 -40.02 4.81 49.80
N MET A 163 -38.96 4.47 50.52
CA MET A 163 -38.02 3.44 50.10
C MET A 163 -38.65 2.06 50.35
N GLU A 164 -39.02 1.38 49.27
CA GLU A 164 -39.61 0.03 49.32
C GLU A 164 -38.58 -0.96 49.86
N ARG A 165 -38.83 -1.51 51.06
CA ARG A 165 -37.82 -2.28 51.80
C ARG A 165 -37.61 -3.70 51.27
N GLN A 166 -38.46 -4.18 50.37
CA GLN A 166 -38.44 -5.55 49.86
C GLN A 166 -38.96 -5.60 48.43
N GLN A 167 -38.04 -5.76 47.48
CA GLN A 167 -38.34 -6.20 46.12
C GLN A 167 -38.07 -7.71 46.06
N ALA A 168 -39.09 -8.52 45.85
CA ALA A 168 -38.88 -9.94 45.59
C ALA A 168 -38.27 -10.08 44.19
N PHE A 169 -37.05 -10.64 44.12
CA PHE A 169 -36.49 -11.09 42.85
C PHE A 169 -37.19 -12.41 42.50
N ASP A 170 -37.78 -12.46 41.31
CA ASP A 170 -38.36 -13.68 40.77
C ASP A 170 -37.23 -14.55 40.19
N ASP A 171 -36.82 -15.56 40.96
CA ASP A 171 -35.79 -16.54 40.57
C ASP A 171 -36.39 -17.74 39.80
N SER A 172 -37.61 -17.61 39.26
CA SER A 172 -38.26 -18.70 38.53
C SER A 172 -37.85 -18.68 37.06
N ASP A 173 -36.63 -19.12 36.73
CA ASP A 173 -36.35 -19.63 35.38
C ASP A 173 -35.19 -20.66 35.35
N LEU A 174 -35.48 -21.77 34.67
CA LEU A 174 -34.62 -22.91 34.27
C LEU A 174 -34.54 -24.13 35.21
N ALA A 175 -35.68 -24.82 35.33
CA ALA A 175 -35.70 -26.27 35.22
C ALA A 175 -36.39 -26.66 33.90
N GLU A 176 -35.61 -26.85 32.84
CA GLU A 176 -36.05 -27.67 31.70
C GLU A 176 -35.07 -28.84 31.53
N SER A 177 -35.67 -30.04 31.44
CA SER A 177 -35.09 -31.39 31.31
C SER A 177 -34.24 -31.60 30.07
#